data_AF-A0A7Y3J6D6-F1
#
_entry.id   AF-A0A7Y3J6D6-F1
#
_cell.length_a   1.000
_cell.length_b   1.000
_cell.length_c   1.000
_cell.angle_alpha   90.00
_cell.angle_beta   90.00
_cell.angle_gamma   90.00
#
_symmetry.space_group_name_H-M   'P 1'
#
loop_
_entity.id
_entity.type
_entity.pdbx_description
1 polymer ?
#
loop_
_entity_poly.entity_id
_entity_poly.type
_entity_poly.pdbx_seq_one_letter_code
_entity_poly.pdbx_strand_id
1 'polypeptide(L)'
;NFRCRLGELDLVCADGPVLVVVEVRQRSDERFGGALASVTAAKRRRILRATALLLQRSRHWRDATVRFDVVGIQGRPDAGAEIRWIRDAFRASPGRRII
;
A
#
# COMPACT_ATOMS: atom_id res chain seq x y z
N ASN A 1 7.47 7.57 -4.37
CA ASN A 1 8.00 6.33 -3.79
C ASN A 1 8.96 6.60 -2.64
N PHE A 2 8.62 6.10 -1.45
CA PHE A 2 9.51 6.03 -0.29
C PHE A 2 10.33 4.75 -0.38
N ARG A 3 11.66 4.86 -0.36
CA ARG A 3 12.58 3.72 -0.43
C ARG A 3 13.30 3.53 0.89
N CYS A 4 13.43 2.30 1.33
CA CYS A 4 14.22 1.93 2.50
C CYS A 4 14.92 0.58 2.30
N ARG A 5 15.84 0.23 3.20
CA ARG A 5 16.59 -1.04 3.13
C ARG A 5 15.70 -2.29 3.18
N LEU A 6 14.45 -2.15 3.64
CA LEU A 6 13.49 -3.25 3.81
C LEU A 6 12.45 -3.33 2.69
N GLY A 7 12.45 -2.38 1.75
CA GLY A 7 11.49 -2.33 0.65
C GLY A 7 11.14 -0.91 0.18
N GLU A 8 10.17 -0.83 -0.72
CA GLU A 8 9.63 0.40 -1.29
C GLU A 8 8.14 0.50 -0.99
N LEU A 9 7.69 1.72 -0.69
CA LEU A 9 6.28 2.11 -0.64
C LEU A 9 6.02 3.08 -1.79
N ASP A 10 4.99 2.84 -2.59
CA ASP A 10 4.72 3.69 -3.75
C ASP A 10 4.28 5.09 -3.29
N LEU A 11 3.20 5.17 -2.51
CA LEU A 11 2.71 6.41 -1.92
C LEU A 11 2.52 6.27 -0.41
N VAL A 12 2.81 7.36 0.30
CA VAL A 12 2.57 7.52 1.73
C VAL A 12 1.88 8.86 1.90
N CYS A 13 0.65 8.83 2.39
CA CYS A 13 -0.24 9.98 2.47
C CYS A 13 -0.78 10.15 3.89
N ALA A 14 -1.25 11.34 4.21
CA ALA A 14 -2.01 11.64 5.42
C ALA A 14 -3.50 11.74 5.09
N ASP A 15 -4.34 11.09 5.89
CA ASP A 15 -5.80 11.22 5.88
C ASP A 15 -6.25 11.53 7.31
N GLY A 16 -6.21 12.82 7.67
CA GLY A 16 -6.30 13.27 9.06
C GLY A 16 -5.23 12.59 9.95
N PRO A 17 -5.62 11.87 11.02
CA PRO A 17 -4.67 11.17 11.90
C PRO A 17 -4.19 9.80 11.35
N VAL A 18 -4.64 9.41 10.16
CA VAL A 18 -4.33 8.11 9.55
C VAL A 18 -3.16 8.25 8.59
N LEU A 19 -2.14 7.41 8.78
CA LEU A 19 -1.09 7.20 7.79
C LEU A 19 -1.60 6.20 6.74
N VAL A 20 -1.76 6.65 5.51
CA VAL A 20 -2.23 5.83 4.40
C VAL A 20 -1.04 5.41 3.54
N VAL A 21 -0.78 4.11 3.48
CA VAL A 21 0.22 3.52 2.59
C VAL A 21 -0.50 2.94 1.39
N VAL A 22 -0.19 3.43 0.18
CA VAL A 22 -0.85 3.01 -1.05
C VAL A 22 0.13 2.26 -1.94
N GLU A 23 -0.27 1.07 -2.39
CA GLU A 23 0.40 0.35 -3.47
C GLU A 23 -0.37 0.59 -4.78
N VAL A 24 0.35 0.95 -5.85
CA VAL A 24 -0.23 1.22 -7.17
C VAL A 24 0.09 0.07 -8.12
N ARG A 25 -0.94 -0.49 -8.77
CA ARG A 25 -0.82 -1.67 -9.62
C ARG A 25 -1.41 -1.38 -11.00
N GLN A 26 -0.54 -1.23 -11.99
CA GLN A 26 -0.96 -1.21 -13.40
C GLN A 26 -1.20 -2.63 -13.90
N ARG A 27 -2.31 -2.83 -14.60
CA ARG A 27 -2.68 -4.10 -15.21
C ARG A 27 -3.06 -3.89 -16.67
N SER A 28 -2.45 -4.71 -17.53
CA SER A 28 -2.83 -4.81 -18.94
C SER A 28 -4.04 -5.73 -19.17
N ASP A 29 -4.38 -6.61 -18.22
CA ASP A 29 -5.45 -7.60 -18.37
C ASP A 29 -6.13 -7.96 -17.02
N GLU A 30 -7.47 -8.09 -17.04
CA GLU A 30 -8.31 -8.36 -15.86
C GLU A 30 -8.26 -9.82 -15.38
N ARG A 31 -7.85 -10.73 -16.26
CA ARG A 31 -8.03 -12.19 -16.10
C ARG A 31 -7.37 -12.82 -14.87
N PHE A 32 -6.48 -12.12 -14.17
CA PHE A 32 -5.83 -12.64 -12.95
C PHE A 32 -6.27 -11.87 -11.69
N GLY A 33 -7.48 -12.12 -11.17
CA GLY A 33 -7.87 -11.84 -9.78
C GLY A 33 -7.88 -10.37 -9.30
N GLY A 34 -7.80 -9.40 -10.21
CA GLY A 34 -7.87 -7.96 -9.88
C GLY A 34 -6.63 -7.39 -9.17
N ALA A 35 -6.70 -6.09 -8.80
CA ALA A 35 -5.57 -5.37 -8.19
C ALA A 35 -5.11 -6.00 -6.87
N LEU A 36 -6.05 -6.43 -6.02
CA LEU A 36 -5.75 -7.01 -4.70
C LEU A 36 -5.01 -8.35 -4.79
N ALA A 37 -5.35 -9.21 -5.77
CA ALA A 37 -4.63 -10.47 -5.98
C ALA A 37 -3.18 -10.22 -6.44
N SER A 38 -2.93 -9.13 -7.15
CA SER A 38 -1.57 -8.74 -7.57
C SER A 38 -0.69 -8.28 -6.39
N VAL A 39 -1.29 -7.88 -5.27
CA VAL A 39 -0.57 -7.57 -4.02
C VAL A 39 -0.39 -8.87 -3.25
N THR A 40 0.58 -9.67 -3.70
CA THR A 40 0.88 -10.99 -3.15
C THR A 40 1.27 -10.94 -1.67
N ALA A 41 1.20 -12.07 -0.97
CA ALA A 41 1.64 -12.16 0.44
C ALA A 41 3.09 -11.70 0.64
N ALA A 42 3.98 -11.98 -0.33
CA ALA A 42 5.36 -11.50 -0.29
C ALA A 42 5.45 -9.98 -0.40
N LYS A 43 4.66 -9.36 -1.29
CA LYS A 43 4.58 -7.90 -1.44
C LYS A 43 4.00 -7.25 -0.17
N ARG A 44 2.91 -7.78 0.39
CA ARG A 44 2.32 -7.32 1.66
C ARG A 44 3.35 -7.33 2.79
N ARG A 45 4.14 -8.40 2.93
CA ARG A 45 5.21 -8.49 3.95
C ARG A 45 6.27 -7.39 3.79
N ARG A 46 6.66 -7.05 2.56
CA ARG A 46 7.63 -5.96 2.31
C ARG A 46 7.04 -4.61 2.69
N ILE A 47 5.81 -4.34 2.28
CA ILE A 47 5.08 -3.11 2.61
C ILE A 47 4.98 -2.93 4.13
N LEU A 48 4.58 -3.98 4.85
CA LEU A 48 4.48 -3.95 6.32
C LEU A 48 5.82 -3.64 6.99
N ARG A 49 6.92 -4.25 6.53
CA ARG A 49 8.27 -3.99 7.09
C ARG A 49 8.77 -2.58 6.79
N ALA A 50 8.56 -2.09 5.57
CA ALA A 50 8.94 -0.73 5.20
C ALA A 50 8.13 0.31 6.00
N THR A 51 6.85 0.02 6.23
CA THR A 51 5.96 0.87 7.05
C THR A 51 6.40 0.89 8.52
N ALA A 52 6.73 -0.27 9.11
CA ALA A 52 7.29 -0.33 10.47
C ALA A 52 8.52 0.56 10.63
N LEU A 53 9.46 0.49 9.67
CA LEU A 53 10.66 1.31 9.70
C LEU A 53 10.35 2.81 9.54
N LEU A 54 9.35 3.17 8.74
CA LEU A 54 8.89 4.55 8.60
C LEU A 54 8.33 5.08 9.93
N LEU A 55 7.49 4.32 10.61
CA LEU A 55 6.92 4.69 11.91
C LEU A 55 8.00 4.86 12.98
N GLN A 56 9.00 3.96 13.00
CA GLN A 56 10.12 4.06 13.94
C GLN A 56 10.99 5.30 13.73
N ARG A 57 11.14 5.75 12.47
CA ARG A 57 11.95 6.92 12.11
C ARG A 57 11.19 8.24 12.21
N SER A 58 9.86 8.22 12.12
CA SER A 58 9.04 9.42 12.18
C SER A 58 8.47 9.64 13.58
N ARG A 59 8.89 10.71 14.25
CA ARG A 59 8.22 11.14 15.51
C ARG A 59 6.77 11.53 15.29
N HIS A 60 6.45 12.08 14.12
CA HIS A 60 5.10 12.54 13.78
C HIS A 60 4.12 11.37 13.58
N TRP A 61 4.58 10.25 13.03
CA TRP A 61 3.74 9.10 12.70
C TRP A 61 3.76 7.99 13.75
N ARG A 62 4.46 8.18 14.87
CA ARG A 62 4.72 7.13 15.86
C ARG A 62 3.46 6.41 16.37
N ASP A 63 2.39 7.19 16.60
CA ASP A 63 1.13 6.70 17.15
C ASP A 63 -0.02 6.70 16.11
N ALA A 64 0.32 6.84 14.83
CA ALA A 64 -0.67 6.92 13.77
C ALA A 64 -1.38 5.59 13.54
N THR A 65 -2.69 5.66 13.31
CA THR A 65 -3.41 4.52 12.73
C THR A 65 -2.93 4.34 11.30
N VAL A 66 -2.58 3.12 10.91
CA VAL A 66 -2.09 2.83 9.56
C VAL A 66 -3.17 2.13 8.75
N ARG A 67 -3.44 2.65 7.55
CA ARG A 67 -4.32 2.03 6.55
C ARG A 67 -3.50 1.64 5.31
N PHE A 68 -3.72 0.44 4.79
CA PHE A 68 -3.08 -0.02 3.55
C PHE A 68 -4.10 -0.04 2.42
N ASP A 69 -3.90 0.82 1.44
CA ASP A 69 -4.78 0.95 0.29
C ASP A 69 -4.10 0.37 -0.96
N VAL A 70 -4.92 0.00 -1.95
CA VAL A 70 -4.45 -0.44 -3.26
C VAL A 70 -5.17 0.35 -4.34
N VAL A 71 -4.42 0.94 -5.25
CA VAL A 71 -4.95 1.57 -6.47
C VAL A 71 -4.61 0.68 -7.65
N GLY A 72 -5.65 0.12 -8.27
CA GLY A 72 -5.55 -0.59 -9.54
C GLY A 72 -5.74 0.40 -10.69
N ILE A 73 -4.87 0.34 -11.69
CA ILE A 73 -5.00 1.07 -12.95
C ILE A 73 -5.15 0.03 -14.05
N GLN A 74 -6.24 0.11 -14.80
CA GLN A 74 -6.59 -0.86 -15.83
C GLN A 74 -6.68 -0.21 -17.20
N GLY A 75 -6.12 -0.88 -18.19
CA GLY A 75 -6.03 -0.35 -19.55
C GLY A 75 -4.82 0.57 -19.71
N ARG A 76 -4.71 1.21 -20.88
CA ARG A 76 -3.59 2.10 -21.16
C ARG A 76 -3.91 3.54 -20.73
N PRO A 77 -2.94 4.28 -20.17
CA PRO A 77 -3.16 5.66 -19.72
C PRO A 77 -3.69 6.60 -20.81
N ASP A 78 -3.26 6.41 -22.05
CA ASP A 78 -3.65 7.17 -23.23
C ASP A 78 -5.03 6.78 -23.81
N ALA A 79 -5.60 5.66 -23.37
CA ALA A 79 -6.87 5.13 -23.85
C ALA A 79 -8.01 5.22 -22.80
N GLY A 80 -7.85 6.07 -21.78
CA GLY A 80 -8.83 6.24 -20.71
C GLY A 80 -8.78 5.10 -19.69
N ALA A 81 -7.62 4.93 -19.04
CA ALA A 81 -7.46 3.90 -18.02
C ALA A 81 -8.48 4.05 -16.87
N GLU A 82 -9.08 2.92 -16.48
CA GLU A 82 -9.97 2.88 -15.32
C GLU A 82 -9.13 2.80 -14.04
N ILE A 83 -9.45 3.67 -13.08
CA ILE A 83 -8.79 3.70 -11.78
C ILE A 83 -9.75 3.16 -10.73
N ARG A 84 -9.33 2.09 -10.05
CA ARG A 84 -10.06 1.50 -8.93
C ARG A 84 -9.27 1.63 -7.65
N TRP A 85 -9.80 2.36 -6.69
CA TRP A 85 -9.21 2.51 -5.35
C TRP A 85 -9.90 1.58 -4.35
N ILE A 86 -9.15 0.62 -3.82
CA ILE A 86 -9.55 -0.28 -2.76
C ILE A 86 -8.94 0.23 -1.45
N ARG A 87 -9.79 0.77 -0.57
CA ARG A 87 -9.40 1.22 0.77
C ARG A 87 -9.35 0.05 1.75
N ASP A 88 -8.42 0.08 2.70
CA ASP A 88 -8.21 -0.99 3.70
C ASP A 88 -8.06 -2.38 3.05
N ALA A 89 -7.29 -2.41 1.97
CA ALA A 89 -7.13 -3.54 1.07
C ALA A 89 -6.52 -4.77 1.77
N PHE A 90 -5.69 -4.56 2.79
CA PHE A 90 -5.19 -5.62 3.65
C PHE A 90 -4.75 -5.05 5.01
N ARG A 91 -4.68 -5.93 6.01
CA ARG A 91 -4.23 -5.59 7.36
C ARG A 91 -2.99 -6.38 7.75
N ALA A 92 -2.24 -5.85 8.72
CA ALA A 92 -1.31 -6.68 9.48
C ALA A 92 -2.11 -7.77 10.21
N SER A 93 -1.58 -8.98 10.31
CA SER A 93 -2.26 -10.09 11.01
C SER A 93 -2.68 -9.66 12.43
N PRO A 94 -3.88 -10.07 12.90
CA PRO A 94 -4.34 -9.74 14.26
C PRO A 94 -3.27 -10.11 15.29
N GLY A 95 -2.96 -9.18 16.20
CA GLY A 95 -1.98 -9.37 17.27
C GLY A 95 -0.57 -8.86 16.98
N ARG A 96 -0.23 -8.50 15.73
CA ARG A 96 1.06 -7.88 15.42
C ARG A 96 0.89 -6.37 15.30
N ARG A 97 1.19 -5.66 16.40
CA ARG A 97 1.48 -4.23 16.31
C ARG A 97 2.65 -4.05 15.33
N ILE A 98 2.56 -3.07 14.43
CA ILE A 98 3.59 -2.79 13.42
C ILE A 98 4.83 -2.12 14.04
N ILE A 99 4.82 -1.88 15.36
CA ILE A 99 5.94 -1.30 16.11
C ILE A 99 7.00 -2.34 16.47
#